data_AF-A0A8H9WEF9-F1
#
_entry.id   AF-A0A8H9WEF9-F1
#
_cell.length_a   1.000
_cell.length_b   1.000
_cell.length_c   1.000
_cell.angle_alpha   90.00
_cell.angle_beta   90.00
_cell.angle_gamma   90.00
#
_symmetry.space_group_name_H-M   'P 1'
#
loop_
_entity.id
_entity.type
_entity.pdbx_description
1 polymer ?
#
loop_
_entity_poly.entity_id
_entity_poly.type
_entity_poly.pdbx_seq_one_letter_code
_entity_poly.pdbx_strand_id
1 'polypeptide(L)'
;MAELRPSILFSLLGVGGILLGLGLIYAVFYDSEKIEGNRYKNSYVEFDNNSLNEKQQQAISFLKGQGIEWANYRFMEAIKNDDMPTVQAFIDAGMRLNSSSIFLEIALGASTNKKNMLVLLNQHYPFDLNALYTLPNYVTVFDKQLASVSKKYIDDKKEQYRLVMGVYKRSHTIWENELAIKKREMLQVCQNDACRSGRINDARRLFASTEPKAPKQDYMSKERVNLSLLTLFVWQNDQPLIQFIKQQGMELIPNKLFLTDGKLLYFTVDEVGQIGLVEPVK
;
A
#
# COMPACT_ATOMS: atom_id res chain seq x y z
N MET A 1 42.95 33.92 25.32
CA MET A 1 41.82 33.40 24.52
C MET A 1 41.63 31.94 24.94
N ALA A 2 40.52 31.61 25.59
CA ALA A 2 40.30 30.26 26.11
C ALA A 2 39.95 29.32 24.95
N GLU A 3 40.80 28.32 24.70
CA GLU A 3 40.54 27.28 23.71
C GLU A 3 39.39 26.39 24.22
N LEU A 4 38.23 26.50 23.57
CA LEU A 4 37.10 25.62 23.81
C LEU A 4 37.50 24.18 23.44
N ARG A 5 37.39 23.27 24.41
CA ARG A 5 37.66 21.84 24.18
C ARG A 5 36.77 21.34 23.04
N PRO A 6 37.30 20.55 22.08
CA PRO A 6 36.56 20.08 20.92
C PRO A 6 35.22 19.40 21.27
N SER A 7 35.16 18.69 22.40
CA SER A 7 33.94 18.03 22.90
C SER A 7 32.79 18.99 23.24
N ILE A 8 33.09 20.21 23.66
CA ILE A 8 32.09 21.25 23.94
C ILE A 8 31.57 21.83 22.62
N LEU A 9 32.46 22.00 21.64
CA LEU A 9 32.10 22.45 20.30
C LEU A 9 31.15 21.46 19.60
N PHE A 10 31.45 20.16 19.67
CA PHE A 10 30.59 19.11 19.11
C PHE A 10 29.24 19.03 19.80
N SER A 11 29.20 19.18 21.13
CA SER A 11 27.94 19.22 21.88
C SER A 11 27.07 20.41 21.48
N LEU A 12 27.66 21.61 21.33
CA LEU A 12 26.96 22.81 20.89
C LEU A 12 26.45 22.70 19.45
N LEU A 13 27.25 22.12 18.54
CA LEU A 13 26.83 21.85 17.16
C LEU A 13 25.70 20.81 17.10
N GLY A 14 25.73 19.77 17.94
CA GLY A 14 24.67 18.78 18.03
C GLY A 14 23.35 19.39 18.52
N VAL A 15 23.39 20.18 19.59
CA VAL A 15 22.20 20.88 20.10
C VAL A 15 21.69 21.91 19.08
N GLY A 16 22.58 22.67 18.45
CA GLY A 16 22.23 23.61 17.39
C GLY A 16 21.56 22.94 16.18
N GLY A 17 22.08 21.78 15.77
CA GLY A 17 21.50 20.97 14.70
C GLY A 17 20.12 20.42 15.04
N ILE A 18 19.91 19.95 16.27
CA ILE A 18 18.59 19.51 16.75
C ILE A 18 17.60 20.67 16.76
N LEU A 19 18.00 21.85 17.26
CA LEU A 19 17.13 23.03 17.30
C LEU A 19 16.79 23.56 15.91
N LEU A 20 17.75 23.56 14.97
CA LEU A 20 17.49 23.91 13.57
C LEU A 20 16.58 22.88 12.89
N GLY A 21 16.77 21.60 13.18
CA GLY A 21 15.88 20.54 12.68
C GLY A 21 14.45 20.69 13.19
N LEU A 22 14.27 20.95 14.48
CA LEU A 22 12.96 21.24 15.08
C LEU A 22 12.35 22.53 14.52
N GLY A 23 13.17 23.57 14.28
CA GLY A 23 12.73 24.81 13.68
C GLY A 23 12.29 24.65 12.23
N LEU A 24 12.95 23.79 11.44
CA LEU A 24 12.56 23.45 10.08
C LEU A 24 11.30 22.58 10.04
N ILE A 25 11.19 21.57 10.92
CA ILE A 25 9.95 20.79 11.06
C ILE A 25 8.81 21.73 11.43
N TYR A 26 9.02 22.60 12.42
CA TYR A 26 8.04 23.61 12.78
C TYR A 26 7.71 24.48 11.56
N ALA A 27 8.66 25.10 10.87
CA ALA A 27 8.35 25.95 9.70
C ALA A 27 7.64 25.22 8.55
N VAL A 28 7.94 23.93 8.32
CA VAL A 28 7.31 23.13 7.26
C VAL A 28 5.88 22.71 7.64
N PHE A 29 5.61 22.48 8.93
CA PHE A 29 4.29 22.09 9.42
C PHE A 29 3.45 23.26 9.99
N TYR A 30 4.09 24.38 10.28
CA TYR A 30 3.53 25.65 10.72
C TYR A 30 3.20 26.49 9.49
N ASP A 31 2.22 25.98 8.76
CA ASP A 31 1.56 26.70 7.69
C ASP A 31 0.73 27.84 8.32
N SER A 32 1.23 29.07 8.24
CA SER A 32 0.54 30.24 8.78
C SER A 32 -0.84 30.45 8.14
N GLU A 33 -1.08 29.96 6.92
CA GLU A 33 -2.42 29.99 6.32
C GLU A 33 -3.42 29.08 7.04
N LYS A 34 -2.92 28.03 7.70
CA LYS A 34 -3.70 27.06 8.48
C LYS A 34 -4.09 27.59 9.85
N ILE A 35 -3.31 28.53 10.41
CA ILE A 35 -3.53 29.12 11.74
C ILE A 35 -4.23 30.48 11.63
N GLU A 36 -3.93 31.28 10.61
CA GLU A 36 -4.54 32.60 10.42
C GLU A 36 -5.94 32.55 9.78
N GLY A 37 -6.48 31.36 9.46
CA GLY A 37 -7.82 31.22 8.88
C GLY A 37 -8.00 31.85 7.49
N ASN A 38 -6.93 32.42 6.91
CA ASN A 38 -6.98 33.10 5.61
C ASN A 38 -7.27 32.13 4.46
N ARG A 39 -6.95 30.83 4.61
CA ARG A 39 -7.23 29.79 3.59
C ARG A 39 -8.71 29.67 3.24
N TYR A 40 -9.63 30.07 4.13
CA TYR A 40 -11.07 29.90 3.96
C TYR A 40 -11.87 31.20 4.03
N LYS A 41 -11.19 32.35 4.11
CA LYS A 41 -11.81 33.68 4.22
C LYS A 41 -12.82 33.98 3.10
N ASN A 42 -12.73 33.24 2.00
CA ASN A 42 -13.58 33.33 0.83
C ASN A 42 -14.20 31.99 0.40
N SER A 43 -14.29 31.01 1.30
CA SER A 43 -14.78 29.65 0.95
C SER A 43 -16.19 29.67 0.33
N TYR A 44 -17.03 30.64 0.69
CA TYR A 44 -18.41 30.78 0.20
C TYR A 44 -18.58 31.76 -0.97
N VAL A 45 -17.51 32.33 -1.52
CA VAL A 45 -17.61 33.40 -2.54
C VAL A 45 -18.36 32.96 -3.79
N GLU A 46 -18.35 31.67 -4.12
CA GLU A 46 -19.12 31.13 -5.25
C GLU A 46 -20.65 31.24 -5.06
N PHE A 47 -21.13 31.56 -3.87
CA PHE A 47 -22.55 31.67 -3.56
C PHE A 47 -23.03 33.13 -3.44
N ASP A 48 -22.12 34.10 -3.31
CA ASP A 48 -22.47 35.48 -2.99
C ASP A 48 -23.22 36.21 -4.12
N ASN A 49 -23.07 35.77 -5.37
CA ASN A 49 -23.69 36.38 -6.56
C ASN A 49 -24.59 35.43 -7.36
N ASN A 50 -24.87 34.23 -6.83
CA ASN A 50 -25.66 33.21 -7.53
C ASN A 50 -27.09 33.14 -6.97
N SER A 51 -28.08 32.91 -7.85
CA SER A 51 -29.45 32.60 -7.42
C SER A 51 -29.47 31.19 -6.84
N LEU A 52 -29.47 31.12 -5.51
CA LEU A 52 -29.58 29.87 -4.77
C LEU A 52 -31.04 29.50 -4.59
N ASN A 53 -31.37 28.22 -4.77
CA ASN A 53 -32.68 27.71 -4.36
C ASN A 53 -32.79 27.65 -2.83
N GLU A 54 -34.02 27.52 -2.29
CA GLU A 54 -34.26 27.49 -0.84
C GLU A 54 -33.44 26.41 -0.12
N LYS A 55 -33.30 25.25 -0.76
CA LYS A 55 -32.55 24.10 -0.23
C LYS A 55 -31.05 24.41 -0.08
N GLN A 56 -30.44 25.02 -1.10
CA GLN A 56 -29.05 25.47 -1.09
C GLN A 56 -28.82 26.58 -0.05
N GLN A 57 -29.75 27.54 0.05
CA GLN A 57 -29.66 28.63 1.04
C GLN A 57 -29.68 28.09 2.47
N GLN A 58 -30.59 27.16 2.76
CA GLN A 58 -30.68 26.51 4.08
C GLN A 58 -29.40 25.73 4.39
N ALA A 59 -28.89 24.96 3.43
CA ALA A 59 -27.66 24.19 3.59
C ALA A 59 -26.43 25.06 3.85
N ILE A 60 -26.25 26.14 3.08
CA ILE A 60 -25.15 27.09 3.26
C ILE A 60 -25.27 27.82 4.60
N SER A 61 -26.48 28.20 5.00
CA SER A 61 -26.73 28.83 6.30
C SER A 61 -26.40 27.89 7.45
N PHE A 62 -26.74 26.61 7.32
CA PHE A 62 -26.37 25.57 8.28
C PHE A 62 -24.85 25.43 8.41
N LEU A 63 -24.13 25.26 7.29
CA LEU A 63 -22.67 25.11 7.31
C LEU A 63 -21.98 26.34 7.92
N LYS A 64 -22.39 27.55 7.53
CA LYS A 64 -21.90 28.80 8.13
C LYS A 64 -22.19 28.87 9.64
N GLY A 65 -23.39 28.48 10.05
CA GLY A 65 -23.81 28.45 11.46
C GLY A 65 -23.00 27.47 12.31
N GLN A 66 -22.49 26.39 11.72
CA GLN A 66 -21.60 25.42 12.37
C GLN A 66 -20.12 25.83 12.30
N GLY A 67 -19.79 26.96 11.68
CA GLY A 67 -18.40 27.38 11.46
C GLY A 67 -17.63 26.45 10.52
N ILE A 68 -18.33 25.68 9.69
CA ILE A 68 -17.74 24.75 8.73
C ILE A 68 -17.46 25.51 7.44
N GLU A 69 -16.27 25.33 6.87
CA GLU A 69 -15.91 26.00 5.62
C GLU A 69 -16.35 25.20 4.40
N TRP A 70 -16.74 25.90 3.33
CA TRP A 70 -17.08 25.26 2.06
C TRP A 70 -15.82 24.73 1.37
N ALA A 71 -15.52 23.45 1.60
CA ALA A 71 -14.36 22.80 0.99
C ALA A 71 -14.54 21.28 0.89
N ASN A 72 -14.02 20.70 -0.20
CA ASN A 72 -14.08 19.25 -0.43
C ASN A 72 -13.48 18.43 0.73
N TYR A 73 -12.39 18.87 1.35
CA TYR A 73 -11.79 18.12 2.45
C TYR A 73 -12.67 18.12 3.71
N ARG A 74 -13.44 19.19 3.98
CA ARG A 74 -14.42 19.24 5.07
C ARG A 74 -15.59 18.31 4.80
N PHE A 75 -16.04 18.24 3.55
CA PHE A 75 -17.05 17.27 3.15
C PHE A 75 -16.57 15.84 3.39
N MET A 76 -15.32 15.52 3.00
CA MET A 76 -14.71 14.21 3.25
C MET A 76 -14.52 13.91 4.75
N GLU A 77 -14.16 14.92 5.55
CA GLU A 77 -14.05 14.81 7.01
C GLU A 77 -15.41 14.51 7.65
N ALA A 78 -16.48 15.19 7.22
CA ALA A 78 -17.83 14.92 7.69
C ALA A 78 -18.28 13.48 7.37
N ILE A 79 -17.96 12.98 6.17
CA ILE A 79 -18.25 11.57 5.80
C ILE A 79 -17.50 10.61 6.72
N LYS A 80 -16.21 10.85 6.98
CA LYS A 80 -15.38 10.00 7.86
C LYS A 80 -15.86 9.99 9.31
N ASN A 81 -16.33 11.14 9.77
CA ASN A 81 -16.82 11.35 11.13
C ASN A 81 -18.28 10.93 11.31
N ASP A 82 -18.92 10.39 10.27
CA ASP A 82 -20.32 9.96 10.29
C ASP A 82 -21.32 11.10 10.60
N ASP A 83 -20.96 12.33 10.24
CA ASP A 83 -21.79 13.51 10.46
C ASP A 83 -22.82 13.67 9.33
N MET A 84 -23.87 12.85 9.40
CA MET A 84 -24.95 12.83 8.40
C MET A 84 -25.57 14.22 8.12
N PRO A 85 -25.90 15.07 9.13
CA PRO A 85 -26.41 16.42 8.89
C PRO A 85 -25.45 17.28 8.08
N THR A 86 -24.16 17.29 8.42
CA THR A 86 -23.15 18.08 7.69
C THR A 86 -22.95 17.54 6.28
N VAL A 87 -22.91 16.22 6.10
CA VAL A 87 -22.82 15.59 4.77
C VAL A 87 -24.02 15.97 3.90
N GLN A 88 -25.24 15.89 4.43
CA GLN A 88 -26.44 16.31 3.72
C GLN A 88 -26.37 17.78 3.33
N ALA A 89 -25.91 18.66 4.23
CA ALA A 89 -25.75 20.08 3.92
C ALA A 89 -24.73 20.32 2.80
N PHE A 90 -23.61 19.60 2.76
CA PHE A 90 -22.67 19.69 1.62
C PHE A 90 -23.30 19.23 0.30
N ILE A 91 -24.04 18.12 0.32
CA ILE A 91 -24.76 17.61 -0.86
C ILE A 91 -25.80 18.62 -1.34
N ASP A 92 -26.59 19.16 -0.41
CA ASP A 92 -27.70 20.07 -0.67
C ASP A 92 -27.23 21.43 -1.20
N ALA A 93 -26.06 21.88 -0.75
CA ALA A 93 -25.36 23.04 -1.29
C ALA A 93 -24.74 22.77 -2.68
N GLY A 94 -24.69 21.52 -3.14
CA GLY A 94 -24.25 21.14 -4.49
C GLY A 94 -22.78 20.72 -4.59
N MET A 95 -22.16 20.29 -3.49
CA MET A 95 -20.77 19.84 -3.49
C MET A 95 -20.64 18.64 -4.42
N ARG A 96 -19.53 18.53 -5.16
CA ARG A 96 -19.23 17.32 -5.92
C ARG A 96 -18.37 16.39 -5.08
N LEU A 97 -18.66 15.09 -5.10
CA LEU A 97 -17.79 14.13 -4.43
C LEU A 97 -16.59 13.78 -5.30
N ASN A 98 -15.47 14.47 -5.06
CA ASN A 98 -14.21 14.26 -5.78
C ASN A 98 -13.31 13.21 -5.09
N SER A 99 -13.83 12.00 -4.88
CA SER A 99 -13.03 10.89 -4.34
C SER A 99 -13.47 9.55 -4.91
N SER A 100 -12.54 8.85 -5.54
CA SER A 100 -12.72 7.47 -6.01
C SER A 100 -12.53 6.43 -4.90
N SER A 101 -12.03 6.81 -3.72
CA SER A 101 -11.74 5.91 -2.59
C SER A 101 -12.74 6.03 -1.45
N ILE A 102 -13.72 6.93 -1.53
CA ILE A 102 -14.62 7.23 -0.41
C ILE A 102 -15.42 6.01 0.08
N PHE A 103 -15.83 5.10 -0.81
CA PHE A 103 -16.49 3.85 -0.42
C PHE A 103 -15.62 2.99 0.45
N LEU A 104 -14.35 2.88 0.06
CA LEU A 104 -13.37 2.13 0.82
C LEU A 104 -13.15 2.78 2.18
N GLU A 105 -13.10 4.11 2.24
CA GLU A 105 -12.93 4.84 3.49
C GLU A 105 -14.14 4.67 4.43
N ILE A 106 -15.36 4.68 3.90
CA ILE A 106 -16.58 4.37 4.67
C ILE A 106 -16.58 2.91 5.13
N ALA A 107 -16.24 1.98 4.23
CA ALA A 107 -16.15 0.55 4.52
C ALA A 107 -15.18 0.27 5.68
N LEU A 108 -13.99 0.88 5.63
CA LEU A 108 -12.94 0.72 6.62
C LEU A 108 -13.17 1.55 7.89
N GLY A 109 -14.05 2.54 7.85
CA GLY A 109 -14.38 3.39 8.99
C GLY A 109 -14.97 2.62 10.18
N ALA A 110 -14.93 3.21 11.36
CA ALA A 110 -15.50 2.63 12.59
C ALA A 110 -17.00 2.94 12.77
N SER A 111 -17.59 3.77 11.89
CA SER A 111 -19.00 4.16 11.95
C SER A 111 -19.95 2.96 11.97
N THR A 112 -21.04 3.07 12.72
CA THR A 112 -22.16 2.12 12.70
C THR A 112 -23.24 2.51 11.69
N ASN A 113 -23.26 3.74 11.18
CA ASN A 113 -24.23 4.23 10.19
C ASN A 113 -23.72 4.15 8.73
N LYS A 114 -22.66 3.39 8.46
CA LYS A 114 -22.09 3.20 7.11
C LYS A 114 -23.14 2.99 6.04
N LYS A 115 -24.15 2.17 6.31
CA LYS A 115 -25.26 1.90 5.37
C LYS A 115 -26.00 3.19 5.02
N ASN A 116 -26.36 4.00 6.01
CA ASN A 116 -27.11 5.24 5.79
C ASN A 116 -26.26 6.25 5.02
N MET A 117 -24.97 6.35 5.37
CA MET A 117 -24.02 7.19 4.64
C MET A 117 -23.90 6.75 3.17
N LEU A 118 -23.77 5.46 2.91
CA LEU A 118 -23.68 4.91 1.54
C LEU A 118 -24.97 5.11 0.76
N VAL A 119 -26.13 4.91 1.39
CA VAL A 119 -27.44 5.18 0.77
C VAL A 119 -27.55 6.65 0.40
N LEU A 120 -27.22 7.55 1.33
CA LEU A 120 -27.25 9.00 1.09
C LEU A 120 -26.36 9.38 -0.07
N LEU A 121 -25.10 8.94 -0.06
CA LEU A 121 -24.18 9.25 -1.15
C LEU A 121 -24.71 8.68 -2.47
N ASN A 122 -25.14 7.42 -2.51
CA ASN A 122 -25.57 6.74 -3.75
C ASN A 122 -26.81 7.37 -4.39
N GLN A 123 -27.65 8.06 -3.62
CA GLN A 123 -28.78 8.81 -4.15
C GLN A 123 -28.35 10.08 -4.91
N HIS A 124 -27.20 10.65 -4.57
CA HIS A 124 -26.79 11.97 -5.04
C HIS A 124 -25.59 11.95 -5.99
N TYR A 125 -24.83 10.86 -6.03
CA TYR A 125 -23.66 10.73 -6.87
C TYR A 125 -23.65 9.38 -7.59
N PRO A 126 -23.26 9.34 -8.87
CA PRO A 126 -23.16 8.10 -9.62
C PRO A 126 -21.92 7.33 -9.17
N PHE A 127 -22.12 6.19 -8.50
CA PHE A 127 -21.02 5.33 -8.10
C PHE A 127 -21.04 4.01 -8.82
N ASP A 128 -19.86 3.59 -9.26
CA ASP A 128 -19.65 2.24 -9.71
C ASP A 128 -19.40 1.34 -8.50
N LEU A 129 -20.48 0.75 -7.99
CA LEU A 129 -20.40 -0.24 -6.93
C LEU A 129 -19.67 -1.52 -7.43
N ASN A 130 -19.65 -1.77 -8.75
CA ASN A 130 -18.93 -2.86 -9.45
C ASN A 130 -17.46 -2.54 -9.75
N ALA A 131 -16.94 -1.42 -9.24
CA ALA A 131 -15.52 -1.11 -9.36
C ALA A 131 -14.66 -1.95 -8.41
N LEU A 132 -13.38 -2.08 -8.78
CA LEU A 132 -12.36 -2.57 -7.87
C LEU A 132 -11.63 -1.39 -7.24
N TYR A 133 -11.57 -1.39 -5.91
CA TYR A 133 -10.95 -0.35 -5.10
C TYR A 133 -9.57 -0.83 -4.64
N THR A 134 -8.56 0.03 -4.81
CA THR A 134 -7.21 -0.27 -4.33
C THR A 134 -7.18 -0.22 -2.81
N LEU A 135 -6.91 -1.36 -2.18
CA LEU A 135 -6.74 -1.46 -0.74
C LEU A 135 -5.40 -0.81 -0.35
N PRO A 136 -5.38 0.22 0.51
CA PRO A 136 -4.13 0.82 0.96
C PRO A 136 -3.25 -0.19 1.69
N ASN A 137 -1.94 -0.11 1.45
CA ASN A 137 -0.97 -1.06 2.01
C ASN A 137 -0.90 -1.04 3.54
N TYR A 138 -1.32 0.05 4.20
CA TYR A 138 -1.39 0.13 5.66
C TYR A 138 -2.55 -0.70 6.26
N VAL A 139 -3.50 -1.18 5.45
CA VAL A 139 -4.62 -2.00 5.92
C VAL A 139 -4.17 -3.46 6.00
N THR A 140 -3.92 -3.93 7.22
CA THR A 140 -3.38 -5.27 7.52
C THR A 140 -4.41 -6.26 8.06
N VAL A 141 -5.61 -5.80 8.42
CA VAL A 141 -6.67 -6.64 9.00
C VAL A 141 -7.10 -7.80 8.09
N PHE A 142 -6.88 -7.68 6.78
CA PHE A 142 -7.22 -8.70 5.77
C PHE A 142 -6.02 -9.56 5.33
N ASP A 143 -4.84 -9.40 5.95
CA ASP A 143 -3.61 -10.06 5.48
C ASP A 143 -3.70 -11.59 5.54
N LYS A 144 -4.45 -12.15 6.50
CA LYS A 144 -4.65 -13.60 6.58
C LYS A 144 -5.46 -14.12 5.39
N GLN A 145 -6.54 -13.43 5.04
CA GLN A 145 -7.37 -13.75 3.88
C GLN A 145 -6.56 -13.62 2.60
N LEU A 146 -5.83 -12.51 2.43
CA LEU A 146 -4.98 -12.27 1.25
C LEU A 146 -3.84 -13.28 1.12
N ALA A 147 -3.19 -13.64 2.23
CA ALA A 147 -2.14 -14.65 2.22
C ALA A 147 -2.67 -16.00 1.74
N SER A 148 -3.92 -16.36 2.09
CA SER A 148 -4.55 -17.61 1.65
C SER A 148 -4.74 -17.68 0.13
N VAL A 149 -4.99 -16.53 -0.53
CA VAL A 149 -5.06 -16.43 -2.01
C VAL A 149 -3.73 -16.82 -2.65
N SER A 150 -2.62 -16.26 -2.13
CA SER A 150 -1.29 -16.46 -2.71
C SER A 150 -0.57 -17.73 -2.24
N LYS A 151 -1.06 -18.38 -1.17
CA LYS A 151 -0.32 -19.44 -0.46
C LYS A 151 0.14 -20.57 -1.39
N LYS A 152 -0.79 -21.15 -2.15
CA LYS A 152 -0.48 -22.26 -3.07
C LYS A 152 0.61 -21.87 -4.07
N TYR A 153 0.46 -20.71 -4.70
CA TYR A 153 1.44 -20.19 -5.66
C TYR A 153 2.84 -20.02 -5.04
N ILE A 154 2.91 -19.41 -3.86
CA ILE A 154 4.17 -19.19 -3.14
C ILE A 154 4.82 -20.53 -2.75
N ASP A 155 4.02 -21.49 -2.28
CA ASP A 155 4.51 -22.81 -1.87
C ASP A 155 5.02 -23.62 -3.08
N ASP A 156 4.31 -23.59 -4.21
CA ASP A 156 4.77 -24.19 -5.47
C ASP A 156 6.10 -23.59 -5.94
N LYS A 157 6.27 -22.27 -5.82
CA LYS A 157 7.53 -21.58 -6.16
C LYS A 157 8.67 -21.92 -5.23
N LYS A 158 8.42 -22.04 -3.92
CA LYS A 158 9.41 -22.53 -2.95
C LYS A 158 9.88 -23.93 -3.29
N GLU A 159 8.95 -24.81 -3.68
CA GLU A 159 9.29 -26.17 -4.07
C GLU A 159 10.11 -26.22 -5.37
N GLN A 160 9.73 -25.44 -6.38
CA GLN A 160 10.53 -25.28 -7.61
C GLN A 160 11.95 -24.82 -7.29
N TYR A 161 12.11 -23.82 -6.42
CA TYR A 161 13.43 -23.35 -5.97
C TYR A 161 14.21 -24.46 -5.24
N ARG A 162 13.56 -25.21 -4.34
CA ARG A 162 14.18 -26.34 -3.62
C ARG A 162 14.76 -27.37 -4.58
N LEU A 163 14.01 -27.74 -5.62
CA LEU A 163 14.44 -28.70 -6.63
C LEU A 163 15.65 -28.19 -7.43
N VAL A 164 15.60 -26.94 -7.91
CA VAL A 164 16.71 -26.33 -8.66
C VAL A 164 17.96 -26.17 -7.80
N MET A 165 17.80 -25.80 -6.52
CA MET A 165 18.90 -25.73 -5.56
C MET A 165 19.55 -27.10 -5.32
N GLY A 166 18.75 -28.18 -5.32
CA GLY A 166 19.27 -29.55 -5.25
C GLY A 166 20.18 -29.90 -6.43
N VAL A 167 19.79 -29.51 -7.65
CA VAL A 167 20.61 -29.70 -8.87
C VAL A 167 21.88 -28.85 -8.83
N TYR A 168 21.76 -27.59 -8.41
CA TYR A 168 22.90 -26.68 -8.24
C TYR A 168 23.92 -27.25 -7.27
N LYS A 169 23.50 -27.69 -6.07
CA LYS A 169 24.42 -28.24 -5.05
C LYS A 169 25.22 -29.43 -5.58
N ARG A 170 24.57 -30.36 -6.29
CA ARG A 170 25.27 -31.51 -6.90
C ARG A 170 26.30 -31.05 -7.92
N SER A 171 25.91 -30.13 -8.81
CA SER A 171 26.79 -29.60 -9.86
C SER A 171 27.98 -28.84 -9.27
N HIS A 172 27.74 -28.06 -8.21
CA HIS A 172 28.77 -27.32 -7.48
C HIS A 172 29.76 -28.26 -6.81
N THR A 173 29.30 -29.33 -6.14
CA THR A 173 30.20 -30.33 -5.54
C THR A 173 31.06 -31.04 -6.59
N ILE A 174 30.51 -31.35 -7.77
CA ILE A 174 31.29 -31.94 -8.87
C ILE A 174 32.37 -30.94 -9.32
N TRP A 175 32.00 -29.69 -9.56
CA TRP A 175 32.93 -28.63 -9.94
C TRP A 175 34.02 -28.40 -8.89
N GLU A 176 33.68 -28.39 -7.60
CA GLU A 176 34.65 -28.27 -6.50
C GLU A 176 35.65 -29.42 -6.47
N ASN A 177 35.17 -30.65 -6.71
CA ASN A 177 36.02 -31.84 -6.78
C ASN A 177 36.98 -31.79 -7.97
N GLU A 178 36.50 -31.43 -9.16
CA GLU A 178 37.32 -31.26 -10.36
C GLU A 178 38.38 -30.16 -10.17
N LEU A 179 37.99 -29.03 -9.59
CA LEU A 179 38.91 -27.95 -9.24
C LEU A 179 39.97 -28.42 -8.23
N ALA A 180 39.59 -29.21 -7.22
CA ALA A 180 40.51 -29.73 -6.23
C ALA A 180 41.51 -30.74 -6.82
N ILE A 181 41.07 -31.60 -7.74
CA ILE A 181 41.95 -32.51 -8.49
C ILE A 181 42.93 -31.69 -9.32
N LYS A 182 42.46 -30.69 -10.09
CA LYS A 182 43.32 -29.84 -10.91
C LYS A 182 44.34 -29.08 -10.09
N LYS A 183 43.95 -28.53 -8.93
CA LYS A 183 44.89 -27.90 -8.00
C LYS A 183 45.98 -28.87 -7.57
N ARG A 184 45.62 -30.11 -7.18
CA ARG A 184 46.62 -31.12 -6.78
C ARG A 184 47.58 -31.45 -7.91
N GLU A 185 47.09 -31.70 -9.12
CA GLU A 185 47.93 -31.94 -10.31
C GLU A 185 48.92 -30.79 -10.55
N MET A 186 48.44 -29.54 -10.53
CA MET A 186 49.29 -28.38 -10.79
C MET A 186 50.29 -28.10 -9.65
N LEU A 187 50.03 -28.59 -8.44
CA LEU A 187 50.92 -28.47 -7.29
C LEU A 187 52.04 -29.52 -7.28
N GLN A 188 51.88 -30.67 -7.94
CA GLN A 188 52.88 -31.74 -7.98
C GLN A 188 54.22 -31.30 -8.60
N VAL A 189 54.19 -30.30 -9.48
CA VAL A 189 55.36 -29.77 -10.19
C VAL A 189 56.02 -28.57 -9.47
N CYS A 190 55.48 -28.12 -8.33
CA CYS A 190 55.98 -26.95 -7.61
C CYS A 190 56.90 -27.33 -6.45
N GLN A 191 58.09 -26.70 -6.39
CA GLN A 191 59.08 -26.91 -5.31
C GLN A 191 59.13 -25.80 -4.26
N ASN A 192 58.41 -24.69 -4.46
CA ASN A 192 58.40 -23.55 -3.54
C ASN A 192 56.99 -22.91 -3.43
N ASP A 193 56.78 -22.12 -2.38
CA ASP A 193 55.44 -21.57 -2.07
C ASP A 193 54.95 -20.52 -3.09
N ALA A 194 55.86 -19.80 -3.74
CA ALA A 194 55.53 -18.86 -4.81
C ALA A 194 54.89 -19.58 -6.02
N CYS A 195 55.48 -20.71 -6.44
CA CYS A 195 54.90 -21.57 -7.48
C CYS A 195 53.54 -22.11 -7.06
N ARG A 196 53.41 -22.59 -5.81
CA ARG A 196 52.16 -23.17 -5.30
C ARG A 196 51.01 -22.17 -5.31
N SER A 197 51.25 -20.94 -4.85
CA SER A 197 50.20 -19.90 -4.83
C SER A 197 49.79 -19.46 -6.24
N GLY A 198 50.74 -19.29 -7.17
CA GLY A 198 50.46 -18.97 -8.57
C GLY A 198 49.60 -20.04 -9.24
N ARG A 199 49.99 -21.32 -9.11
CA ARG A 199 49.27 -22.44 -9.74
C ARG A 199 47.86 -22.67 -9.18
N ILE A 200 47.63 -22.43 -7.89
CA ILE A 200 46.28 -22.46 -7.30
C ILE A 200 45.38 -21.40 -7.93
N ASN A 201 45.92 -20.20 -8.18
CA ASN A 201 45.19 -19.11 -8.80
C ASN A 201 44.93 -19.36 -10.30
N ASP A 202 45.88 -19.96 -11.02
CA ASP A 202 45.68 -20.39 -12.41
C ASP A 202 44.53 -21.41 -12.51
N ALA A 203 44.53 -22.43 -11.65
CA ALA A 203 43.45 -23.43 -11.60
C ALA A 203 42.08 -22.79 -11.34
N ARG A 204 42.01 -21.81 -10.41
CA ARG A 204 40.77 -21.06 -10.15
C ARG A 204 40.31 -20.27 -11.38
N ARG A 205 41.23 -19.58 -12.08
CA ARG A 205 40.89 -18.81 -13.29
C ARG A 205 40.37 -19.70 -14.42
N LEU A 206 40.98 -20.87 -14.60
CA LEU A 206 40.56 -21.84 -15.62
C LEU A 206 39.12 -22.35 -15.39
N PHE A 207 38.72 -22.51 -14.14
CA PHE A 207 37.40 -23.05 -13.75
C PHE A 207 36.34 -21.97 -13.46
N ALA A 208 36.72 -20.69 -13.40
CA ALA A 208 35.81 -19.60 -13.05
C ALA A 208 34.63 -19.47 -14.04
N SER A 209 34.85 -19.75 -15.32
CA SER A 209 33.79 -19.70 -16.34
C SER A 209 32.83 -20.90 -16.31
N THR A 210 33.23 -22.01 -15.68
CA THR A 210 32.44 -23.23 -15.56
C THR A 210 31.75 -23.36 -14.21
N GLU A 211 31.97 -22.41 -13.30
CA GLU A 211 31.33 -22.38 -11.98
C GLU A 211 29.80 -22.37 -12.14
N PRO A 212 29.08 -23.34 -11.55
CA PRO A 212 27.63 -23.35 -11.59
C PRO A 212 27.06 -22.07 -10.97
N LYS A 213 25.99 -21.54 -11.54
CA LYS A 213 25.32 -20.35 -11.00
C LYS A 213 24.26 -20.74 -9.99
N ALA A 214 24.36 -20.17 -8.79
CA ALA A 214 23.34 -20.37 -7.76
C ALA A 214 21.98 -19.82 -8.22
N PRO A 215 20.89 -20.58 -8.07
CA PRO A 215 19.55 -20.05 -8.35
C PRO A 215 19.22 -18.95 -7.35
N LYS A 216 18.47 -17.94 -7.82
CA LYS A 216 17.98 -16.86 -6.96
C LYS A 216 16.63 -17.24 -6.36
N GLN A 217 16.45 -16.94 -5.08
CA GLN A 217 15.16 -17.06 -4.43
C GLN A 217 14.42 -15.74 -4.57
N ASP A 218 13.29 -15.75 -5.26
CA ASP A 218 12.45 -14.55 -5.37
C ASP A 218 11.74 -14.28 -4.05
N TYR A 219 11.79 -13.02 -3.61
CA TYR A 219 10.97 -12.55 -2.51
C TYR A 219 9.57 -12.27 -3.05
N MET A 220 8.59 -13.08 -2.64
CA MET A 220 7.18 -12.94 -3.01
C MET A 220 6.38 -12.43 -1.82
N SER A 221 5.87 -11.22 -1.92
CA SER A 221 4.92 -10.63 -0.99
C SER A 221 3.79 -9.90 -1.72
N LYS A 222 2.74 -9.55 -0.98
CA LYS A 222 1.66 -8.66 -1.44
C LYS A 222 2.26 -7.31 -1.84
N GLU A 223 2.03 -6.89 -3.08
CA GLU A 223 2.44 -5.57 -3.59
C GLU A 223 1.25 -4.61 -3.68
N ARG A 224 0.20 -5.03 -4.39
CA ARG A 224 -1.02 -4.24 -4.61
C ARG A 224 -2.25 -5.14 -4.61
N VAL A 225 -3.35 -4.64 -4.06
CA VAL A 225 -4.62 -5.38 -4.00
C VAL A 225 -5.75 -4.48 -4.45
N ASN A 226 -6.58 -4.98 -5.38
CA ASN A 226 -7.82 -4.33 -5.74
C ASN A 226 -8.99 -5.24 -5.41
N LEU A 227 -9.90 -4.75 -4.57
CA LEU A 227 -11.03 -5.51 -4.04
C LEU A 227 -12.36 -4.83 -4.42
N SER A 228 -13.38 -5.65 -4.66
CA SER A 228 -14.77 -5.19 -4.69
C SER A 228 -15.24 -4.81 -3.28
N LEU A 229 -16.21 -3.89 -3.20
CA LEU A 229 -16.83 -3.55 -1.91
C LEU A 229 -17.55 -4.74 -1.27
N LEU A 230 -18.15 -5.61 -2.09
CA LEU A 230 -18.76 -6.85 -1.62
C LEU A 230 -17.74 -7.72 -0.86
N THR A 231 -16.53 -7.89 -1.41
CA THR A 231 -15.47 -8.68 -0.76
C THR A 231 -15.08 -8.08 0.60
N LEU A 232 -14.97 -6.75 0.68
CA LEU A 232 -14.66 -6.07 1.93
C LEU A 232 -15.76 -6.27 2.98
N PHE A 233 -17.02 -6.07 2.60
CA PHE A 233 -18.15 -6.23 3.52
C PHE A 233 -18.32 -7.67 4.00
N VAL A 234 -18.11 -8.65 3.12
CA VAL A 234 -18.09 -10.07 3.51
C VAL A 234 -16.96 -10.36 4.50
N TRP A 235 -15.73 -9.89 4.25
CA TRP A 235 -14.61 -10.09 5.18
C TRP A 235 -14.78 -9.35 6.51
N GLN A 236 -15.48 -8.22 6.51
CA GLN A 236 -15.85 -7.49 7.72
C GLN A 236 -17.07 -8.10 8.44
N ASN A 237 -17.77 -9.06 7.82
CA ASN A 237 -19.04 -9.61 8.28
C ASN A 237 -20.12 -8.54 8.50
N ASP A 238 -20.15 -7.51 7.65
CA ASP A 238 -21.11 -6.39 7.73
C ASP A 238 -22.39 -6.72 6.94
N GLN A 239 -23.27 -7.52 7.58
CA GLN A 239 -24.51 -7.99 6.96
C GLN A 239 -25.41 -6.86 6.40
N PRO A 240 -25.62 -5.73 7.11
CA PRO A 240 -26.36 -4.60 6.56
C PRO A 240 -25.81 -4.07 5.22
N LEU A 241 -24.48 -3.99 5.08
CA LEU A 241 -23.82 -3.51 3.87
C LEU A 241 -23.81 -4.55 2.75
N ILE A 242 -23.63 -5.83 3.09
CA ILE A 242 -23.75 -6.94 2.13
C ILE A 242 -25.15 -6.91 1.49
N GLN A 243 -26.20 -6.80 2.30
CA GLN A 243 -27.58 -6.76 1.79
C GLN A 243 -27.86 -5.50 0.96
N PHE A 244 -27.34 -4.34 1.39
CA PHE A 244 -27.45 -3.10 0.61
C PHE A 244 -26.84 -3.25 -0.78
N ILE A 245 -25.61 -3.75 -0.89
CA ILE A 245 -24.94 -3.96 -2.19
C ILE A 245 -25.73 -4.95 -3.05
N LYS A 246 -26.18 -6.08 -2.50
CA LYS A 246 -27.00 -7.05 -3.24
C LYS A 246 -28.30 -6.46 -3.78
N GLN A 247 -28.98 -5.62 -2.98
CA GLN A 247 -30.20 -4.92 -3.40
C GLN A 247 -29.98 -3.95 -4.56
N GLN A 248 -28.76 -3.42 -4.72
CA GLN A 248 -28.37 -2.57 -5.85
C GLN A 248 -28.01 -3.38 -7.12
N GLY A 249 -28.22 -4.71 -7.14
CA GLY A 249 -28.00 -5.55 -8.33
C GLY A 249 -26.54 -5.89 -8.59
N MET A 250 -25.72 -5.88 -7.55
CA MET A 250 -24.28 -6.07 -7.63
C MET A 250 -23.87 -7.52 -7.94
N GLU A 251 -22.95 -7.67 -8.90
CA GLU A 251 -22.46 -8.97 -9.33
C GLU A 251 -21.19 -9.39 -8.58
N LEU A 252 -20.95 -10.70 -8.52
CA LEU A 252 -19.70 -11.26 -8.02
C LEU A 252 -18.58 -11.03 -9.05
N ILE A 253 -17.72 -10.04 -8.82
CA ILE A 253 -16.60 -9.73 -9.71
C ILE A 253 -15.25 -10.29 -9.19
N PRO A 254 -14.34 -10.71 -10.08
CA PRO A 254 -13.00 -11.12 -9.69
C PRO A 254 -12.15 -9.97 -9.12
N ASN A 255 -11.68 -10.14 -7.89
CA ASN A 255 -10.69 -9.30 -7.25
C ASN A 255 -9.28 -9.59 -7.79
N LYS A 256 -8.32 -8.69 -7.51
CA LYS A 256 -6.96 -8.74 -8.02
C LYS A 256 -5.93 -8.63 -6.91
N LEU A 257 -4.99 -9.59 -6.86
CA LEU A 257 -3.82 -9.57 -5.97
C LEU A 257 -2.54 -9.59 -6.81
N PHE A 258 -1.74 -8.53 -6.71
CA PHE A 258 -0.43 -8.41 -7.34
C PHE A 258 0.66 -8.77 -6.33
N LEU A 259 1.59 -9.62 -6.76
CA LEU A 259 2.76 -10.04 -6.00
C LEU A 259 4.03 -9.38 -6.53
N THR A 260 5.04 -9.23 -5.68
CA THR A 260 6.33 -8.59 -5.99
C THR A 260 7.16 -9.28 -7.06
N ASP A 261 6.85 -10.54 -7.40
CA ASP A 261 7.47 -11.26 -8.52
C ASP A 261 6.77 -10.98 -9.86
N GLY A 262 5.83 -10.03 -9.89
CA GLY A 262 5.06 -9.66 -11.07
C GLY A 262 3.84 -10.56 -11.33
N LYS A 263 3.54 -11.52 -10.44
CA LYS A 263 2.36 -12.37 -10.59
C LYS A 263 1.08 -11.63 -10.24
N LEU A 264 0.09 -11.70 -11.12
CA LEU A 264 -1.30 -11.31 -10.87
C LEU A 264 -2.15 -12.56 -10.61
N LEU A 265 -2.85 -12.56 -9.48
CA LEU A 265 -3.83 -13.56 -9.08
C LEU A 265 -5.24 -12.95 -9.10
N TYR A 266 -6.17 -13.66 -9.72
CA TYR A 266 -7.59 -13.31 -9.74
C TYR A 266 -8.35 -14.22 -8.77
N PHE A 267 -9.24 -13.66 -7.98
CA PHE A 267 -10.01 -14.43 -7.00
C PHE A 267 -11.38 -13.82 -6.73
N THR A 268 -12.37 -14.65 -6.48
CA THR A 268 -13.71 -14.25 -6.02
C THR A 268 -13.86 -14.58 -4.54
N VAL A 269 -14.76 -13.86 -3.88
CA VAL A 269 -15.15 -14.14 -2.49
C VAL A 269 -16.65 -14.35 -2.46
N ASP A 270 -17.08 -15.54 -2.09
CA ASP A 270 -18.51 -15.87 -2.04
C ASP A 270 -19.21 -15.22 -0.83
N GLU A 271 -20.50 -15.48 -0.68
CA GLU A 271 -21.33 -14.87 0.38
C GLU A 271 -20.93 -15.27 1.80
N VAL A 272 -20.22 -16.39 1.96
CA VAL A 272 -19.74 -16.90 3.24
C VAL A 272 -18.25 -16.59 3.48
N GLY A 273 -17.62 -15.85 2.58
CA GLY A 273 -16.23 -15.42 2.69
C GLY A 273 -15.21 -16.43 2.18
N GLN A 274 -15.63 -17.51 1.51
CA GLN A 274 -14.71 -18.45 0.89
C GLN A 274 -14.11 -17.86 -0.38
N ILE A 275 -12.81 -18.10 -0.53
CA ILE A 275 -12.00 -17.59 -1.62
C ILE A 275 -11.95 -18.64 -2.73
N GLY A 276 -12.44 -18.28 -3.91
CA GLY A 276 -12.28 -19.06 -5.14
C GLY A 276 -11.20 -18.44 -6.03
N LEU A 277 -10.18 -19.22 -6.43
CA LEU A 277 -9.21 -18.75 -7.42
C LEU A 277 -9.84 -18.81 -8.81
N VAL A 278 -9.72 -17.72 -9.57
CA VAL A 278 -10.16 -17.68 -10.96
C VAL A 278 -8.94 -18.00 -11.82
N GLU A 279 -8.94 -19.19 -12.41
CA GLU A 279 -7.94 -19.52 -13.42
C GLU A 279 -8.25 -18.72 -14.69
N PRO A 280 -7.24 -18.05 -15.30
CA PRO A 280 -7.44 -17.43 -16.60
C PRO A 280 -7.80 -18.53 -17.61
N VAL A 281 -8.89 -18.34 -18.35
CA VAL A 281 -9.22 -19.17 -19.50
C VAL A 281 -8.03 -19.12 -20.45
N LYS A 282 -7.43 -20.29 -20.72
CA LYS A 282 -6.27 -20.43 -21.58
C LYS A 282 -6.59 -20.11 -23.03
#